data_AF-A0A8T5HPW0-F1
#
_entry.id   AF-A0A8T5HPW0-F1
#
_cell.length_a   1.000
_cell.length_b   1.000
_cell.length_c   1.000
_cell.angle_alpha   90.00
_cell.angle_beta   90.00
_cell.angle_gamma   90.00
#
_symmetry.space_group_name_H-M   'P 1'
#
loop_
_entity.id
_entity.type
_entity.pdbx_description
1 polymer ?
#
loop_
_entity_poly.entity_id
_entity_poly.type
_entity_poly.pdbx_seq_one_letter_code
_entity_poly.pdbx_strand_id
1 'polypeptide(L)'
;MSLTEMMVASPKYSIAIFSVIVTLISTLAQKWLTNQEHLKSLKKRQKEIQKELKKAKEPSVMQELNSEMLKLTGVMFKASMKPLFVTMIPFLILFVWLRGVYVPVLGNGWLWYYLGYSVLASIILRKVLKVA
;
A
#
# COMPACT_ATOMS: atom_id res chain seq x y z
N MET A 1 24.64 -20.88 12.55
CA MET A 1 24.40 -19.43 12.53
C MET A 1 22.90 -19.23 12.38
N SER A 2 22.23 -18.65 13.37
CA SER A 2 20.78 -18.40 13.30
C SER A 2 20.47 -17.30 12.28
N LEU A 3 19.27 -17.29 11.70
CA LEU A 3 18.84 -16.24 10.75
C LEU A 3 19.02 -14.84 11.35
N THR A 4 18.76 -14.70 12.65
CA THR A 4 18.94 -13.48 13.43
C THR A 4 20.40 -13.06 13.53
N GLU A 5 21.35 -13.97 13.69
CA GLU A 5 22.78 -13.65 13.70
C GLU A 5 23.24 -13.06 12.36
N MET A 6 22.78 -13.62 11.24
CA MET A 6 23.07 -13.07 9.91
C MET A 6 22.44 -11.68 9.71
N MET A 7 21.24 -11.46 10.24
CA MET A 7 20.57 -10.16 10.17
C MET A 7 21.32 -9.08 10.96
N VAL A 8 21.84 -9.43 12.13
CA VAL A 8 22.61 -8.53 13.02
C VAL A 8 24.02 -8.27 12.48
N ALA A 9 24.64 -9.23 11.80
CA ALA A 9 25.98 -9.07 11.21
C ALA A 9 26.03 -8.00 10.10
N SER A 10 24.92 -7.77 9.40
CA SER A 10 24.81 -6.76 8.34
C SER A 10 23.41 -6.13 8.33
N PRO A 11 23.10 -5.28 9.33
CA PRO A 11 21.73 -4.86 9.63
C PRO A 11 21.11 -3.98 8.55
N LYS A 12 21.92 -3.19 7.81
CA LYS A 12 21.45 -2.34 6.71
C LYS A 12 21.10 -3.13 5.44
N TYR A 13 21.87 -4.16 5.12
CA TYR A 13 21.60 -5.01 3.95
C TYR A 13 20.46 -5.98 4.24
N SER A 14 20.41 -6.54 5.45
CA SER A 14 19.34 -7.44 5.86
C SER A 14 17.98 -6.73 5.86
N ILE A 15 17.89 -5.51 6.43
CA ILE A 15 16.63 -4.75 6.44
C ILE A 15 16.19 -4.35 5.04
N ALA A 16 17.12 -4.04 4.13
CA ALA A 16 16.81 -3.75 2.74
C ALA A 16 16.18 -4.97 2.04
N ILE A 17 16.82 -6.14 2.13
CA ILE A 17 16.31 -7.38 1.53
C ILE A 17 14.93 -7.75 2.11
N PHE A 18 14.78 -7.72 3.43
CA PHE A 18 13.51 -8.00 4.09
C PHE A 18 12.42 -7.02 3.67
N SER A 19 12.71 -5.72 3.62
CA SER A 19 11.72 -4.73 3.19
C SER A 19 11.24 -4.97 1.76
N VAL A 20 12.11 -5.41 0.84
CA VAL A 20 11.74 -5.75 -0.54
C VAL A 20 10.85 -6.99 -0.58
N ILE A 21 11.23 -8.05 0.13
CA ILE A 21 10.44 -9.30 0.19
C ILE A 21 9.05 -9.04 0.78
N VAL A 22 9.00 -8.32 1.89
CA VAL A 22 7.75 -7.99 2.56
C VAL A 22 6.88 -7.10 1.69
N THR A 23 7.47 -6.11 1.01
CA THR A 23 6.76 -5.26 0.05
C THR A 23 6.24 -6.07 -1.15
N LEU A 24 7.01 -7.03 -1.65
CA LEU A 24 6.60 -7.94 -2.72
C LEU A 24 5.38 -8.78 -2.32
N ILE A 25 5.46 -9.47 -1.18
CA ILE A 25 4.36 -10.30 -0.66
C ILE A 25 3.10 -9.43 -0.48
N SER A 26 3.25 -8.25 0.09
CA SER A 26 2.14 -7.34 0.36
C SER A 26 1.53 -6.78 -0.93
N THR A 27 2.35 -6.49 -1.94
CA THR A 27 1.89 -6.05 -3.26
C THR A 27 1.15 -7.17 -3.99
N LEU A 28 1.63 -8.41 -3.88
CA LEU A 28 0.95 -9.59 -4.42
C LEU A 28 -0.38 -9.86 -3.70
N ALA A 29 -0.39 -9.80 -2.38
CA ALA A 29 -1.61 -9.92 -1.58
C ALA A 29 -2.62 -8.83 -1.98
N GLN A 30 -2.20 -7.57 -2.10
CA GLN A 30 -3.08 -6.50 -2.59
C GLN A 30 -3.60 -6.80 -4.00
N LYS A 31 -2.75 -7.30 -4.90
CA LYS A 31 -3.13 -7.64 -6.27
C LYS A 31 -4.19 -8.75 -6.32
N TRP A 32 -4.06 -9.77 -5.49
CA TRP A 32 -4.92 -10.95 -5.48
C TRP A 32 -6.22 -10.73 -4.70
N LEU A 33 -6.14 -10.01 -3.59
CA LEU A 33 -7.29 -9.73 -2.71
C LEU A 33 -8.19 -8.61 -3.24
N THR A 34 -7.75 -7.88 -4.27
CA THR A 34 -8.48 -6.75 -4.83
C THR A 34 -8.70 -6.91 -6.33
N ASN A 35 -9.94 -6.71 -6.77
CA ASN A 35 -10.27 -6.71 -8.20
C ASN A 35 -9.66 -5.48 -8.89
N GLN A 36 -8.53 -5.71 -9.58
CA GLN A 36 -7.76 -4.66 -10.24
C GLN A 36 -8.50 -3.99 -11.40
N GLU A 37 -9.32 -4.75 -12.13
CA GLU A 37 -10.11 -4.20 -13.24
C GLU A 37 -11.22 -3.28 -12.73
N HIS A 38 -11.90 -3.71 -11.66
CA HIS A 38 -12.91 -2.90 -10.99
C HIS A 38 -12.31 -1.62 -10.40
N LEU A 39 -11.14 -1.69 -9.76
CA LEU A 39 -10.47 -0.47 -9.28
C LEU A 39 -10.09 0.48 -10.41
N LYS A 40 -9.62 -0.04 -11.55
CA LYS A 40 -9.29 0.78 -12.72
C LYS A 40 -10.53 1.46 -13.29
N SER A 41 -11.67 0.77 -13.37
CA SER A 41 -12.92 1.37 -13.84
C SER A 41 -13.44 2.44 -12.89
N LEU A 42 -13.37 2.23 -11.57
CA LEU A 42 -13.73 3.25 -10.58
C LEU A 42 -12.84 4.48 -10.68
N LYS A 43 -11.51 4.32 -10.79
CA LYS A 43 -10.57 5.44 -10.99
C LYS A 43 -10.83 6.18 -12.31
N LYS A 44 -11.25 5.48 -13.35
CA LYS A 44 -11.63 6.10 -14.63
C LYS A 44 -12.88 6.96 -14.46
N ARG A 45 -13.94 6.42 -13.86
CA ARG A 45 -15.17 7.18 -13.58
C ARG A 45 -14.92 8.36 -12.66
N GLN A 46 -14.06 8.21 -11.65
CA GLN A 46 -13.62 9.32 -10.80
C GLN A 46 -13.04 10.48 -11.62
N LYS A 47 -12.17 10.19 -12.59
CA LYS A 47 -11.58 11.21 -13.48
C LYS A 47 -12.61 11.82 -14.43
N GLU A 48 -13.62 11.06 -14.87
CA GLU A 48 -14.72 11.55 -15.69
C GLU A 48 -15.59 12.53 -14.91
N ILE A 49 -16.02 12.17 -13.70
CA ILE A 49 -16.80 13.06 -12.81
C ILE A 49 -16.01 14.36 -12.53
N GLN A 50 -14.69 14.28 -12.30
CA GLN A 50 -13.86 15.47 -12.13
C GLN A 50 -13.83 16.38 -13.38
N LYS A 51 -13.92 15.82 -14.59
CA LYS A 51 -14.02 16.60 -15.82
C LYS A 51 -15.42 17.19 -16.00
N GLU A 52 -16.46 16.44 -15.67
CA GLU A 52 -17.86 16.88 -15.71
C GLU A 52 -18.09 18.04 -14.72
N LEU A 53 -17.57 17.93 -13.49
CA LEU A 53 -17.62 19.00 -12.48
C LEU A 53 -16.96 20.30 -12.94
N LYS A 54 -15.88 20.23 -13.72
CA LYS A 54 -15.23 21.44 -14.29
C LYS A 54 -16.06 22.12 -15.37
N LYS A 55 -16.97 21.39 -16.03
CA LYS A 55 -17.83 21.88 -17.11
C LYS A 55 -19.23 22.25 -16.62
N ALA A 56 -19.67 21.66 -15.51
CA ALA A 56 -20.95 21.93 -14.89
C ALA A 56 -21.01 23.37 -14.36
N LYS A 57 -22.02 24.11 -14.79
CA LYS A 57 -22.33 25.46 -14.29
C LYS A 57 -23.54 25.48 -13.37
N GLU A 58 -24.41 24.47 -13.51
CA GLU A 58 -25.64 24.32 -12.74
C GLU A 58 -25.36 23.70 -11.35
N PRO A 59 -25.80 24.34 -10.25
CA PRO A 59 -25.60 23.83 -8.89
C PRO A 59 -26.20 22.44 -8.65
N SER A 60 -27.35 22.15 -9.26
CA SER A 60 -28.04 20.85 -9.15
C SER A 60 -27.20 19.71 -9.73
N VAL A 61 -26.65 19.92 -10.93
CA VAL A 61 -25.78 18.96 -11.61
C VAL A 61 -24.47 18.77 -10.84
N MET A 62 -23.91 19.84 -10.28
CA MET A 62 -22.72 19.75 -9.42
C MET A 62 -23.01 18.92 -8.15
N GLN A 63 -24.18 19.08 -7.54
CA GLN A 63 -24.56 18.33 -6.35
C GLN A 63 -24.73 16.84 -6.64
N GLU A 64 -25.32 16.49 -7.78
CA GLU A 64 -25.46 15.10 -8.22
C GLU A 64 -24.09 14.45 -8.46
N LEU A 65 -23.21 15.13 -9.20
CA LEU A 65 -21.84 14.66 -9.48
C LEU A 65 -21.00 14.50 -8.21
N ASN A 66 -21.12 15.42 -7.25
CA ASN A 66 -20.47 15.28 -5.95
C ASN A 66 -21.02 14.10 -5.15
N SER A 67 -22.32 13.86 -5.21
CA SER A 67 -22.96 12.70 -4.55
C SER A 67 -22.49 11.39 -5.17
N GLU A 68 -22.36 11.33 -6.50
CA GLU A 68 -21.78 10.18 -7.20
C GLU A 68 -20.31 9.96 -6.82
N MET A 69 -19.52 11.04 -6.75
CA MET A 69 -18.12 11.01 -6.30
C MET A 69 -17.99 10.42 -4.89
N LEU A 70 -18.87 10.81 -3.96
CA LEU A 70 -18.88 10.27 -2.59
C LEU A 70 -19.21 8.78 -2.59
N LYS A 71 -20.24 8.36 -3.34
CA LYS A 71 -20.59 6.94 -3.48
C LYS A 71 -19.41 6.13 -4.04
N LEU A 72 -18.78 6.63 -5.10
CA LEU A 72 -17.64 5.99 -5.75
C LEU A 72 -16.43 5.90 -4.80
N THR A 73 -16.17 6.95 -4.03
CA THR A 73 -15.12 6.95 -2.99
C THR A 73 -15.41 5.90 -1.92
N GLY A 74 -16.67 5.77 -1.48
CA GLY A 74 -17.08 4.72 -0.54
C GLY A 74 -16.86 3.30 -1.08
N VAL A 75 -17.15 3.07 -2.37
CA VAL A 75 -16.90 1.76 -3.01
C VAL A 75 -15.40 1.48 -3.10
N MET A 76 -14.59 2.45 -3.53
CA MET A 76 -13.12 2.31 -3.57
C MET A 76 -12.53 2.04 -2.18
N PHE A 77 -13.04 2.72 -1.15
CA PHE A 77 -12.63 2.50 0.24
C PHE A 77 -12.96 1.08 0.69
N LYS A 78 -14.19 0.59 0.47
CA LYS A 78 -14.54 -0.81 0.79
C LYS A 78 -13.66 -1.82 0.06
N ALA A 79 -13.35 -1.55 -1.21
CA ALA A 79 -12.46 -2.38 -2.00
C ALA A 79 -11.02 -2.40 -1.46
N SER A 80 -10.53 -1.30 -0.88
CA SER A 80 -9.20 -1.22 -0.25
C SER A 80 -9.16 -1.71 1.20
N MET A 81 -10.29 -1.77 1.89
CA MET A 81 -10.38 -2.27 3.27
C MET A 81 -10.14 -3.77 3.37
N LYS A 82 -10.69 -4.57 2.45
CA LYS A 82 -10.50 -6.02 2.45
C LYS A 82 -9.01 -6.44 2.47
N PRO A 83 -8.14 -5.95 1.56
CA PRO A 83 -6.72 -6.28 1.62
C PRO A 83 -6.01 -5.67 2.83
N LEU A 84 -6.47 -4.51 3.34
CA LEU A 84 -5.89 -3.91 4.55
C LEU A 84 -6.07 -4.81 5.77
N PHE A 85 -7.29 -5.27 6.05
CA PHE A 85 -7.55 -6.12 7.22
C PHE A 85 -6.82 -7.47 7.13
N VAL A 86 -6.75 -8.05 5.93
CA VAL A 86 -6.05 -9.32 5.71
C VAL A 86 -4.54 -9.17 5.89
N THR A 87 -3.95 -8.05 5.44
CA THR A 87 -2.49 -7.84 5.55
C THR A 87 -2.07 -7.25 6.89
N MET A 88 -2.96 -6.55 7.61
CA MET A 88 -2.66 -5.89 8.88
C MET A 88 -2.21 -6.87 9.97
N ILE A 89 -2.90 -8.00 10.17
CA ILE A 89 -2.54 -8.97 11.22
C ILE A 89 -1.14 -9.58 10.96
N PRO A 90 -0.84 -10.12 9.76
CA PRO A 90 0.50 -10.59 9.44
C PRO A 90 1.58 -9.51 9.59
N PHE A 91 1.27 -8.28 9.17
CA PHE A 91 2.20 -7.17 9.30
C PHE A 91 2.51 -6.84 10.76
N LEU A 92 1.52 -6.78 11.63
CA LEU A 92 1.76 -6.47 13.05
C LEU A 92 2.67 -7.51 13.71
N ILE A 93 2.42 -8.79 13.47
CA ILE A 93 3.26 -9.89 13.98
C ILE A 93 4.71 -9.75 13.47
N LEU A 94 4.86 -9.52 12.16
CA LEU A 94 6.16 -9.32 11.52
C LEU A 94 6.89 -8.10 12.11
N PHE A 95 6.21 -6.97 12.29
CA PHE A 95 6.81 -5.75 12.82
C PHE A 95 7.25 -5.88 14.26
N VAL A 96 6.50 -6.60 15.10
CA VAL A 96 6.91 -6.90 16.49
C VAL A 96 8.21 -7.71 16.50
N TRP A 97 8.31 -8.72 15.63
CA TRP A 97 9.53 -9.51 15.50
C TRP A 97 10.72 -8.69 14.96
N LEU A 98 10.52 -7.92 13.89
CA LEU A 98 11.55 -7.04 13.33
C LEU A 98 12.04 -6.02 14.36
N ARG A 99 11.15 -5.48 15.19
CA ARG A 99 11.51 -4.58 16.28
C ARG A 99 12.47 -5.25 17.27
N GLY A 100 12.19 -6.49 17.67
CA GLY A 100 13.06 -7.25 18.58
C GLY A 100 14.46 -7.49 18.02
N VAL A 101 14.58 -7.67 16.69
CA VAL A 101 15.87 -7.92 16.01
C VAL A 101 16.64 -6.62 15.76
N TYR A 102 15.97 -5.55 15.31
CA TYR A 102 16.64 -4.35 14.82
C TYR A 102 16.79 -3.22 15.82
N VAL A 103 15.93 -3.13 16.86
CA VAL A 103 16.11 -2.10 17.91
C VAL A 103 17.45 -2.23 18.63
N PRO A 104 17.94 -3.43 19.01
CA PRO A 104 19.24 -3.55 19.67
C PRO A 104 20.44 -3.11 18.82
N VAL A 105 20.31 -3.10 17.48
CA VAL A 105 21.44 -2.88 16.55
C VAL A 105 21.38 -1.51 15.87
N LEU A 106 20.19 -1.07 15.48
CA LEU A 106 19.95 0.16 14.73
C LEU A 106 19.22 1.24 15.56
N GLY A 107 18.88 0.95 16.81
CA GLY A 107 18.08 1.82 17.67
C GLY A 107 16.70 2.09 17.07
N ASN A 108 16.02 3.15 17.53
CA ASN A 108 14.68 3.51 17.06
C ASN A 108 14.63 3.97 15.58
N GLY A 109 15.77 4.19 14.94
CA GLY A 109 15.86 4.59 13.53
C GLY A 109 15.60 3.47 12.52
N TRP A 110 15.57 2.20 12.97
CA TRP A 110 15.37 1.04 12.08
C TRP A 110 14.11 1.14 11.20
N LEU A 111 13.05 1.73 11.74
CA LEU A 111 11.78 1.91 11.03
C LEU A 111 11.95 2.82 9.80
N TRP A 112 12.76 3.86 9.88
CA TRP A 112 13.00 4.78 8.76
C TRP A 112 13.79 4.10 7.64
N TYR A 113 14.76 3.25 7.98
CA TYR A 113 15.46 2.44 6.98
C TYR A 113 14.47 1.49 6.27
N TYR A 114 13.65 0.76 7.03
CA TYR A 114 12.62 -0.10 6.46
C TYR A 114 11.65 0.67 5.56
N LEU A 115 11.14 1.81 6.01
CA LEU A 115 10.21 2.65 5.26
C LEU A 115 10.86 3.16 3.96
N GLY A 116 12.10 3.66 4.02
CA GLY A 116 12.82 4.13 2.84
C GLY A 116 12.96 3.05 1.76
N TYR A 117 13.46 1.86 2.14
CA TYR A 117 13.62 0.75 1.20
C TYR A 117 12.28 0.20 0.70
N SER A 118 11.27 0.09 1.56
CA SER A 118 9.95 -0.40 1.18
C SER A 118 9.24 0.54 0.20
N VAL A 119 9.36 1.87 0.36
CA VAL A 119 8.79 2.84 -0.58
C VAL A 119 9.42 2.67 -1.96
N LEU A 120 10.75 2.62 -2.04
CA LEU A 120 11.47 2.40 -3.30
C LEU A 120 11.07 1.08 -3.97
N ALA A 121 11.06 -0.02 -3.21
CA ALA A 121 10.62 -1.31 -3.70
C ALA A 121 9.16 -1.27 -4.19
N SER A 122 8.27 -0.59 -3.47
CA SER A 122 6.85 -0.50 -3.82
C SER A 122 6.62 0.21 -5.15
N ILE A 123 7.39 1.28 -5.43
CA ILE A 123 7.29 2.02 -6.69
C ILE A 123 7.68 1.11 -7.86
N ILE A 124 8.76 0.35 -7.71
CA ILE A 124 9.24 -0.57 -8.74
C ILE A 124 8.24 -1.72 -8.93
N LEU A 125 7.82 -2.36 -7.84
CA LEU A 125 6.94 -3.53 -7.87
C LEU A 125 5.55 -3.21 -8.39
N ARG A 126 4.98 -2.06 -8.05
CA ARG A 126 3.68 -1.62 -8.59
C ARG A 126 3.73 -1.44 -10.09
N LYS A 127 4.83 -0.89 -10.63
CA LYS A 127 5.04 -0.75 -12.08
C LYS A 127 5.18 -2.10 -12.76
N VAL A 128 6.03 -2.98 -12.23
CA VAL A 128 6.29 -4.32 -12.81
C VAL A 128 5.03 -5.20 -12.77
N LEU A 129 4.33 -5.22 -11.64
CA LEU A 129 3.16 -6.10 -11.43
C LEU A 129 1.85 -5.50 -11.96
N LYS A 130 1.87 -4.29 -12.53
CA LYS A 130 0.71 -3.55 -13.06
C LYS A 130 -0.45 -3.44 -12.06
N VAL A 131 -0.12 -3.25 -10.79
CA VAL A 131 -1.09 -3.04 -9.70
C VAL A 131 -1.65 -1.63 -9.81
N ALA A 132 -2.97 -1.51 -9.71
CA ALA A 132 -3.72 -0.27 -9.90
C ALA A 132 -3.47 0.76 -8.79
#